data_AF-A0A2H1HXL2-F1
#
_entry.id   AF-A0A2H1HXL2-F1
#
_cell.length_a   1.000
_cell.length_b   1.000
_cell.length_c   1.000
_cell.angle_alpha   90.00
_cell.angle_beta   90.00
_cell.angle_gamma   90.00
#
_symmetry.space_group_name_H-M   'P 1'
#
loop_
_entity.id
_entity.type
_entity.pdbx_description
1 polymer ?
#
loop_
_entity_poly.entity_id
_entity_poly.type
_entity_poly.pdbx_seq_one_letter_code
_entity_poly.pdbx_strand_id
1 'polypeptide(L)'
;MDSEIIALAEDEYAAAAESARIEVREIHTAAEAAEAALLLDEVWSVDETGTNVLEPGLIVAFAHAGNYVSAAYSLDEPDEMIGVTIGFFGQPLGTVMHSHIAGVRHQVIGRGAGSAMKLHQRLWCLNLGITEMTWTFDPLVARNAYFNFQRLGVGMVEYLEDFYGQMRDGVNAGQASDRMVVSWPLDKPARSTLAEADGAFECLRSDDNGEPLVAEVPKEASLVSLDFPSDIEALRGHDADLASRWRTALRDSLTALVADGWVLDTCLKGGTYLLHHP
;
A
#
# COMPACT_ATOMS: atom_id res chain seq x y z
N MET A 1 8.04 21.15 13.19
CA MET A 1 7.98 20.91 11.73
C MET A 1 8.05 22.26 11.03
N ASP A 2 8.64 22.33 9.83
CA ASP A 2 8.66 23.56 9.03
C ASP A 2 7.22 23.94 8.64
N SER A 3 6.85 25.21 8.81
CA SER A 3 5.53 25.72 8.45
C SER A 3 5.25 25.62 6.94
N GLU A 4 6.29 25.71 6.10
CA GLU A 4 6.13 25.59 4.65
C GLU A 4 5.77 24.15 4.24
N ILE A 5 6.33 23.14 4.92
CA ILE A 5 6.03 21.73 4.68
C ILE A 5 4.58 21.40 5.06
N ILE A 6 4.11 21.92 6.20
CA ILE A 6 2.73 21.73 6.63
C ILE A 6 1.77 22.40 5.65
N ALA A 7 2.02 23.65 5.26
CA ALA A 7 1.17 24.37 4.32
C ALA A 7 1.08 23.65 2.95
N LEU A 8 2.20 23.11 2.46
CA LEU A 8 2.19 22.28 1.25
C LEU A 8 1.34 21.02 1.43
N ALA A 9 1.46 20.33 2.57
CA ALA A 9 0.66 19.14 2.85
C ALA A 9 -0.84 19.46 2.97
N GLU A 10 -1.20 20.62 3.51
CA GLU A 10 -2.57 21.13 3.54
C GLU A 10 -3.11 21.36 2.13
N ASP A 11 -2.36 22.04 1.26
CA ASP A 11 -2.75 22.31 -0.12
C ASP A 11 -2.90 21.02 -0.94
N GLU A 12 -1.97 20.07 -0.80
CA GLU A 12 -2.01 18.78 -1.49
C GLU A 12 -3.21 17.94 -1.04
N TYR A 13 -3.49 17.88 0.26
CA TYR A 13 -4.68 17.22 0.78
C TYR A 13 -5.96 17.90 0.27
N ALA A 14 -6.06 19.22 0.37
CA ALA A 14 -7.24 19.97 -0.04
C ALA A 14 -7.58 19.73 -1.53
N ALA A 15 -6.58 19.82 -2.41
CA ALA A 15 -6.76 19.55 -3.83
C ALA A 15 -7.18 18.09 -4.11
N ALA A 16 -6.59 17.12 -3.40
CA ALA A 16 -6.94 15.72 -3.55
C ALA A 16 -8.35 15.41 -3.05
N ALA A 17 -8.75 15.96 -1.90
CA ALA A 17 -10.07 15.80 -1.30
C ALA A 17 -11.16 16.42 -2.18
N GLU A 18 -10.93 17.62 -2.71
CA GLU A 18 -11.83 18.29 -3.66
C GLU A 18 -12.00 17.46 -4.93
N SER A 19 -10.90 17.03 -5.54
CA SER A 19 -10.94 16.20 -6.76
C SER A 19 -11.63 14.86 -6.54
N ALA A 20 -11.46 14.25 -5.36
CA ALA A 20 -12.09 12.98 -5.01
C ALA A 20 -13.54 13.13 -4.54
N ARG A 21 -14.01 14.37 -4.30
CA ARG A 21 -15.33 14.68 -3.73
C ARG A 21 -15.54 14.05 -2.35
N ILE A 22 -14.54 14.13 -1.48
CA ILE A 22 -14.60 13.55 -0.13
C ILE A 22 -14.22 14.55 0.95
N GLU A 23 -14.65 14.26 2.17
CA GLU A 23 -14.11 14.85 3.40
C GLU A 23 -13.50 13.72 4.25
N VAL A 24 -12.25 13.89 4.69
CA VAL A 24 -11.61 12.97 5.64
C VAL A 24 -11.66 13.59 7.03
N ARG A 25 -12.17 12.84 8.02
CA ARG A 25 -12.26 13.28 9.42
C ARG A 25 -11.90 12.16 10.38
N GLU A 26 -11.42 12.54 11.56
CA GLU A 26 -11.10 11.58 12.63
C GLU A 26 -12.38 10.96 13.23
N ILE A 27 -12.28 9.69 13.61
CA ILE A 27 -13.36 8.93 14.27
C ILE A 27 -13.32 9.22 15.77
N HIS A 28 -14.46 9.59 16.36
CA HIS A 28 -14.53 9.97 17.78
C HIS A 28 -15.58 9.21 18.57
N THR A 29 -16.51 8.52 17.90
CA THR A 29 -17.61 7.81 18.57
C THR A 29 -17.55 6.30 18.35
N ALA A 30 -18.14 5.55 19.28
CA ALA A 30 -18.28 4.11 19.13
C ALA A 30 -19.18 3.71 17.95
N ALA A 31 -20.12 4.59 17.56
CA ALA A 31 -20.99 4.36 16.40
C ALA A 31 -20.20 4.45 15.08
N GLU A 32 -19.40 5.49 14.91
CA GLU A 32 -18.50 5.64 13.75
C GLU A 32 -17.46 4.50 13.71
N ALA A 33 -16.93 4.07 14.86
CA ALA A 33 -16.03 2.92 14.93
C ALA A 33 -16.69 1.60 14.50
N ALA A 34 -17.96 1.38 14.87
CA ALA A 34 -18.71 0.22 14.43
C ALA A 34 -18.99 0.26 12.91
N GLU A 35 -19.34 1.42 12.36
CA GLU A 35 -19.50 1.62 10.92
C GLU A 35 -18.19 1.37 10.16
N ALA A 36 -17.06 1.88 10.69
CA ALA A 36 -15.75 1.70 10.09
C ALA A 36 -15.34 0.22 10.04
N ALA A 37 -15.63 -0.57 11.09
CA ALA A 37 -15.38 -2.00 11.09
C ALA A 37 -16.19 -2.71 9.99
N LEU A 38 -17.49 -2.42 9.87
CA LEU A 38 -18.35 -2.99 8.82
C LEU A 38 -17.86 -2.65 7.41
N LEU A 39 -17.36 -1.43 7.19
CA LEU A 39 -16.78 -1.03 5.91
C LEU A 39 -15.50 -1.83 5.61
N LEU A 40 -14.63 -2.02 6.59
CA LEU A 40 -13.42 -2.84 6.42
C LEU A 40 -13.80 -4.29 6.10
N ASP A 41 -14.82 -4.85 6.76
CA ASP A 41 -15.28 -6.21 6.50
C ASP A 41 -15.82 -6.38 5.07
N GLU A 42 -16.55 -5.38 4.55
CA GLU A 42 -17.00 -5.31 3.15
C GLU A 42 -15.80 -5.28 2.18
N VAL A 43 -14.81 -4.43 2.44
CA VAL A 43 -13.65 -4.24 1.55
C VAL A 43 -12.78 -5.50 1.45
N TRP A 44 -12.64 -6.26 2.54
CA TRP A 44 -11.86 -7.51 2.58
C TRP A 44 -12.70 -8.78 2.39
N SER A 45 -14.01 -8.64 2.17
CA SER A 45 -14.95 -9.74 1.95
C SER A 45 -14.90 -10.81 3.05
N VAL A 46 -14.87 -10.37 4.31
CA VAL A 46 -14.91 -11.27 5.48
C VAL A 46 -16.27 -11.28 6.18
N ASP A 47 -17.19 -10.43 5.74
CA ASP A 47 -18.58 -10.33 6.22
C ASP A 47 -19.31 -11.67 6.16
N GLU A 48 -19.07 -12.49 5.13
CA GLU A 48 -19.65 -13.82 4.98
C GLU A 48 -19.05 -14.88 5.93
N THR A 49 -17.87 -14.61 6.50
CA THR A 49 -17.13 -15.59 7.33
C THR A 49 -17.40 -15.44 8.83
N GLY A 50 -18.06 -14.36 9.24
CA GLY A 50 -18.35 -14.06 10.65
C GLY A 50 -17.11 -13.64 11.47
N THR A 51 -16.04 -13.19 10.81
CA THR A 51 -14.85 -12.62 11.44
C THR A 51 -14.67 -11.17 11.03
N ASN A 52 -14.20 -10.33 11.95
CA ASN A 52 -13.94 -8.92 11.68
C ASN A 52 -12.47 -8.73 11.24
N VAL A 53 -12.23 -7.89 10.24
CA VAL A 53 -10.88 -7.43 9.90
C VAL A 53 -10.27 -6.64 11.05
N LEU A 54 -11.07 -5.76 11.65
CA LEU A 54 -10.67 -5.03 12.85
C LEU A 54 -11.87 -4.80 13.76
N GLU A 55 -11.76 -5.26 15.00
CA GLU A 55 -12.84 -5.14 15.98
C GLU A 55 -13.16 -3.67 16.31
N PRO A 56 -14.46 -3.26 16.37
CA PRO A 56 -14.85 -1.89 16.70
C PRO A 56 -14.24 -1.39 18.02
N GLY A 57 -14.13 -2.26 19.03
CA GLY A 57 -13.52 -1.94 20.31
C GLY A 57 -12.03 -1.57 20.20
N LEU A 58 -11.30 -2.18 19.26
CA LEU A 58 -9.90 -1.83 18.98
C LEU A 58 -9.79 -0.49 18.27
N ILE A 59 -10.71 -0.18 17.36
CA ILE A 59 -10.77 1.14 16.69
C ILE A 59 -10.95 2.25 17.73
N VAL A 60 -11.90 2.07 18.67
CA VAL A 60 -12.09 3.00 19.81
C VAL A 60 -10.83 3.10 20.66
N ALA A 61 -10.17 1.98 20.96
CA ALA A 61 -8.95 1.97 21.76
C ALA A 61 -7.79 2.73 21.06
N PHE A 62 -7.62 2.57 19.75
CA PHE A 62 -6.62 3.30 18.98
C PHE A 62 -6.87 4.81 19.02
N ALA A 63 -8.11 5.25 18.77
CA ALA A 63 -8.48 6.66 18.84
C ALA A 63 -8.25 7.23 20.25
N HIS A 64 -8.66 6.50 21.29
CA HIS A 64 -8.44 6.89 22.69
C HIS A 64 -6.95 7.02 23.04
N ALA A 65 -6.10 6.14 22.49
CA ALA A 65 -4.66 6.17 22.69
C ALA A 65 -3.94 7.25 21.86
N GLY A 66 -4.66 8.08 21.09
CA GLY A 66 -4.11 9.16 20.28
C GLY A 66 -3.46 8.69 18.98
N ASN A 67 -3.82 7.51 18.49
CA ASN A 67 -3.36 7.01 17.18
C ASN A 67 -4.23 7.57 16.05
N TYR A 68 -3.75 7.45 14.81
CA TYR A 68 -4.47 7.92 13.65
C TYR A 68 -5.65 7.00 13.33
N VAL A 69 -6.87 7.53 13.47
CA VAL A 69 -8.11 6.81 13.15
C VAL A 69 -9.03 7.76 12.41
N SER A 70 -9.19 7.57 11.10
CA SER A 70 -10.00 8.47 10.25
C SER A 70 -10.90 7.71 9.30
N ALA A 71 -12.00 8.35 8.91
CA ALA A 71 -12.89 7.91 7.86
C ALA A 71 -13.05 8.99 6.78
N ALA A 72 -13.27 8.53 5.54
CA ALA A 72 -13.62 9.35 4.39
C ALA A 72 -15.14 9.30 4.16
N TYR A 73 -15.75 10.46 3.98
CA TYR A 73 -17.17 10.64 3.74
C TYR A 73 -17.40 11.28 2.37
N SER A 74 -18.47 10.89 1.68
CA SER A 74 -18.87 11.46 0.39
C SER A 74 -19.36 12.91 0.54
N LEU A 75 -18.93 13.83 -0.32
CA LEU A 75 -19.51 15.18 -0.36
C LEU A 75 -20.90 15.22 -1.03
N ASP A 76 -21.25 14.17 -1.77
CA ASP A 76 -22.57 14.05 -2.40
C ASP A 76 -23.61 13.50 -1.40
N GLU A 77 -23.16 12.64 -0.48
CA GLU A 77 -23.96 12.06 0.60
C GLU A 77 -23.15 12.14 1.93
N PRO A 78 -23.26 13.25 2.69
CA PRO A 78 -22.35 13.56 3.81
C PRO A 78 -22.31 12.53 4.95
N ASP A 79 -23.37 11.74 5.11
CA ASP A 79 -23.43 10.67 6.11
C ASP A 79 -22.88 9.33 5.58
N GLU A 80 -22.51 9.24 4.30
CA GLU A 80 -21.98 8.03 3.70
C GLU A 80 -20.48 7.90 3.94
N MET A 81 -20.09 6.98 4.84
CA MET A 81 -18.70 6.55 4.97
C MET A 81 -18.30 5.67 3.77
N ILE A 82 -17.25 6.05 3.05
CA ILE A 82 -16.77 5.35 1.85
C ILE A 82 -15.35 4.81 1.98
N GLY A 83 -14.62 5.18 3.04
CA GLY A 83 -13.30 4.66 3.30
C GLY A 83 -12.85 4.85 4.73
N VAL A 84 -11.90 4.04 5.17
CA VAL A 84 -11.33 4.04 6.52
C VAL A 84 -9.82 3.92 6.41
N THR A 85 -9.09 4.71 7.19
CA THR A 85 -7.63 4.59 7.35
C THR A 85 -7.26 4.63 8.81
N ILE A 86 -6.50 3.63 9.26
CA ILE A 86 -6.05 3.49 10.64
C ILE A 86 -4.54 3.23 10.65
N GLY A 87 -3.84 3.90 11.55
CA GLY A 87 -2.41 3.70 11.79
C GLY A 87 -2.04 4.03 13.22
N PHE A 88 -0.91 3.50 13.68
CA PHE A 88 -0.45 3.63 15.05
C PHE A 88 1.04 3.97 15.12
N PHE A 89 1.50 4.55 16.23
CA PHE A 89 2.90 4.93 16.38
C PHE A 89 3.83 3.71 16.33
N GLY A 90 4.88 3.81 15.53
CA GLY A 90 5.92 2.81 15.38
C GLY A 90 7.20 3.17 16.13
N GLN A 91 8.19 2.28 16.05
CA GLN A 91 9.55 2.59 16.48
C GLN A 91 10.36 3.20 15.31
N PRO A 92 11.25 4.17 15.58
CA PRO A 92 11.44 4.86 16.85
C PRO A 92 10.27 5.79 17.22
N LEU A 93 9.93 5.81 18.52
CA LEU A 93 8.84 6.64 19.05
C LEU A 93 9.04 8.12 18.71
N GLY A 94 7.96 8.78 18.30
CA GLY A 94 7.96 10.21 17.97
C GLY A 94 8.52 10.54 16.58
N THR A 95 8.85 9.52 15.77
CA THR A 95 9.33 9.72 14.39
C THR A 95 8.51 8.97 13.36
N VAL A 96 8.03 7.77 13.70
CA VAL A 96 7.38 6.86 12.75
C VAL A 96 5.92 6.60 13.12
N MET A 97 5.06 6.60 12.10
CA MET A 97 3.70 6.04 12.18
C MET A 97 3.57 4.85 11.22
N HIS A 98 3.05 3.73 11.71
CA HIS A 98 2.72 2.56 10.90
C HIS A 98 1.26 2.65 10.42
N SER A 99 1.06 2.82 9.11
CA SER A 99 -0.26 2.88 8.47
C SER A 99 -0.78 1.46 8.26
N HIS A 100 -1.51 0.95 9.25
CA HIS A 100 -1.87 -0.46 9.35
C HIS A 100 -2.89 -0.89 8.29
N ILE A 101 -3.97 -0.13 8.14
CA ILE A 101 -5.07 -0.50 7.24
C ILE A 101 -5.66 0.74 6.57
N ALA A 102 -5.93 0.62 5.27
CA ALA A 102 -6.58 1.63 4.46
C ALA A 102 -7.51 0.94 3.46
N GLY A 103 -8.82 1.11 3.64
CA GLY A 103 -9.86 0.49 2.82
C GLY A 103 -10.77 1.55 2.22
N VAL A 104 -11.16 1.36 0.97
CA VAL A 104 -12.09 2.23 0.24
C VAL A 104 -13.09 1.35 -0.49
N ARG A 105 -14.39 1.65 -0.40
CA ARG A 105 -15.44 0.90 -1.10
C ARG A 105 -15.15 0.80 -2.59
N HIS A 106 -15.45 -0.36 -3.17
CA HIS A 106 -15.18 -0.67 -4.58
C HIS A 106 -15.80 0.34 -5.57
N GLN A 107 -16.98 0.87 -5.26
CA GLN A 107 -17.75 1.78 -6.12
C GLN A 107 -17.07 3.15 -6.34
N VAL A 108 -16.15 3.53 -5.44
CA VAL A 108 -15.41 4.80 -5.51
C VAL A 108 -13.92 4.60 -5.81
N ILE A 109 -13.46 3.36 -6.03
CA ILE A 109 -12.09 3.07 -6.48
C ILE A 109 -11.81 3.77 -7.80
N GLY A 110 -10.60 4.31 -7.93
CA GLY A 110 -10.16 5.04 -9.13
C GLY A 110 -10.58 6.50 -9.18
N ARG A 111 -11.33 7.01 -8.19
CA ARG A 111 -11.69 8.44 -8.07
C ARG A 111 -10.73 9.27 -7.20
N GLY A 112 -9.64 8.67 -6.73
CA GLY A 112 -8.60 9.36 -5.95
C GLY A 112 -8.80 9.38 -4.43
N ALA A 113 -9.87 8.77 -3.90
CA ALA A 113 -10.15 8.75 -2.46
C ALA A 113 -8.99 8.20 -1.61
N GLY A 114 -8.37 7.08 -2.04
CA GLY A 114 -7.21 6.51 -1.36
C GLY A 114 -6.00 7.45 -1.30
N SER A 115 -5.77 8.24 -2.36
CA SER A 115 -4.72 9.27 -2.37
C SER A 115 -5.02 10.36 -1.36
N ALA A 116 -6.24 10.90 -1.38
CA ALA A 116 -6.66 11.94 -0.45
C ALA A 116 -6.58 11.48 1.01
N MET A 117 -6.98 10.24 1.31
CA MET A 117 -6.85 9.63 2.64
C MET A 117 -5.40 9.49 3.10
N LYS A 118 -4.47 9.09 2.21
CA LYS A 118 -3.04 9.02 2.54
C LYS A 118 -2.41 10.41 2.74
N LEU A 119 -2.84 11.40 1.96
CA LEU A 119 -2.40 12.80 2.13
C LEU A 119 -2.92 13.42 3.43
N HIS A 120 -4.17 13.15 3.81
CA HIS A 120 -4.68 13.50 5.13
C HIS A 120 -3.84 12.85 6.25
N GLN A 121 -3.51 11.57 6.10
CA GLN A 121 -2.67 10.85 7.05
C GLN A 121 -1.25 11.45 7.15
N ARG A 122 -0.68 11.91 6.03
CA ARG A 122 0.59 12.66 5.99
C ARG A 122 0.46 13.98 6.74
N LEU A 123 -0.55 14.79 6.45
CA LEU A 123 -0.78 16.07 7.11
C LEU A 123 -0.93 15.90 8.63
N TRP A 124 -1.73 14.94 9.08
CA TRP A 124 -1.89 14.62 10.49
C TRP A 124 -0.56 14.26 11.16
N CYS A 125 0.26 13.42 10.53
CA CYS A 125 1.58 13.06 11.03
C CYS A 125 2.50 14.29 11.16
N LEU A 126 2.57 15.13 10.12
CA LEU A 126 3.41 16.32 10.10
C LEU A 126 3.02 17.33 11.20
N ASN A 127 1.72 17.48 11.47
CA ASN A 127 1.20 18.32 12.56
C ASN A 127 1.66 17.85 13.95
N LEU A 128 1.95 16.55 14.12
CA LEU A 128 2.50 15.98 15.34
C LEU A 128 4.03 15.89 15.35
N GLY A 129 4.69 16.36 14.29
CA GLY A 129 6.14 16.26 14.13
C GLY A 129 6.64 14.88 13.70
N ILE A 130 5.75 13.97 13.30
CA ILE A 130 6.08 12.67 12.71
C ILE A 130 6.51 12.88 11.26
N THR A 131 7.72 12.43 10.91
CA THR A 131 8.34 12.68 9.60
C THR A 131 8.37 11.44 8.71
N GLU A 132 7.99 10.27 9.22
CA GLU A 132 8.05 9.02 8.47
C GLU A 132 6.80 8.19 8.68
N MET A 133 6.31 7.59 7.59
CA MET A 133 5.20 6.65 7.60
C MET A 133 5.62 5.33 6.98
N THR A 134 5.34 4.21 7.65
CA THR A 134 5.65 2.87 7.14
C THR A 134 4.39 2.02 7.01
N TRP A 135 4.38 1.06 6.09
CA TRP A 135 3.36 0.02 6.03
C TRP A 135 3.86 -1.18 5.25
N THR A 136 3.11 -2.27 5.35
CA THR A 136 3.31 -3.46 4.54
C THR A 136 2.24 -3.57 3.46
N PHE A 137 2.57 -4.09 2.29
CA PHE A 137 1.58 -4.48 1.29
C PHE A 137 1.98 -5.77 0.58
N ASP A 138 1.03 -6.41 -0.10
CA ASP A 138 1.30 -7.59 -0.93
C ASP A 138 2.05 -7.16 -2.21
N PRO A 139 3.30 -7.60 -2.42
CA PRO A 139 4.12 -7.15 -3.53
C PRO A 139 3.59 -7.55 -4.92
N LEU A 140 2.65 -8.51 -5.01
CA LEU A 140 2.03 -8.90 -6.28
C LEU A 140 0.77 -8.11 -6.61
N VAL A 141 0.22 -7.31 -5.69
CA VAL A 141 -0.98 -6.51 -5.97
C VAL A 141 -0.58 -5.25 -6.76
N ALA A 142 -0.60 -5.37 -8.09
CA ALA A 142 -0.05 -4.37 -9.02
C ALA A 142 -0.61 -2.96 -8.82
N ARG A 143 -1.91 -2.83 -8.55
CA ARG A 143 -2.55 -1.53 -8.27
C ARG A 143 -1.96 -0.84 -7.04
N ASN A 144 -1.66 -1.63 -6.00
CA ASN A 144 -1.13 -1.13 -4.73
C ASN A 144 0.35 -0.80 -4.87
N ALA A 145 1.12 -1.67 -5.54
CA ALA A 145 2.51 -1.41 -5.91
C ALA A 145 2.65 -0.10 -6.71
N TYR A 146 1.89 0.05 -7.80
CA TYR A 146 1.89 1.27 -8.61
C TYR A 146 1.51 2.51 -7.78
N PHE A 147 0.45 2.43 -6.96
CA PHE A 147 0.06 3.54 -6.10
C PHE A 147 1.17 3.95 -5.13
N ASN A 148 1.76 2.99 -4.40
CA ASN A 148 2.80 3.27 -3.42
C ASN A 148 4.03 3.92 -4.08
N PHE A 149 4.53 3.35 -5.18
CA PHE A 149 5.76 3.87 -5.80
C PHE A 149 5.54 5.10 -6.68
N GLN A 150 4.52 5.12 -7.53
CA GLN A 150 4.35 6.20 -8.53
C GLN A 150 3.52 7.38 -8.02
N ARG A 151 2.64 7.18 -7.01
CA ARG A 151 1.80 8.27 -6.47
C ARG A 151 2.34 8.84 -5.17
N LEU A 152 2.82 7.98 -4.26
CA LEU A 152 3.34 8.43 -2.97
C LEU A 152 4.87 8.61 -2.98
N GLY A 153 5.59 7.90 -3.85
CA GLY A 153 7.05 7.99 -3.94
C GLY A 153 7.75 7.29 -2.77
N VAL A 154 7.20 6.16 -2.31
CA VAL A 154 7.80 5.38 -1.21
C VAL A 154 9.14 4.76 -1.62
N GLY A 155 9.95 4.42 -0.62
CA GLY A 155 11.08 3.50 -0.75
C GLY A 155 10.75 2.13 -0.17
N MET A 156 11.29 1.07 -0.77
CA MET A 156 11.30 -0.25 -0.14
C MET A 156 12.27 -0.27 1.04
N VAL A 157 11.86 -0.90 2.12
CA VAL A 157 12.66 -1.11 3.33
C VAL A 157 13.11 -2.56 3.42
N GLU A 158 12.17 -3.50 3.31
CA GLU A 158 12.43 -4.92 3.49
C GLU A 158 11.36 -5.78 2.79
N TYR A 159 11.71 -7.01 2.45
CA TYR A 159 10.77 -8.04 2.03
C TYR A 159 10.61 -9.07 3.15
N LEU A 160 9.37 -9.32 3.58
CA LEU A 160 9.03 -10.24 4.65
C LEU A 160 8.28 -11.44 4.06
N GLU A 161 8.88 -12.62 4.17
CA GLU A 161 8.26 -13.88 3.77
C GLU A 161 7.19 -14.32 4.78
N ASP A 162 6.01 -14.72 4.28
CA ASP A 162 4.88 -15.25 5.05
C ASP A 162 4.61 -14.50 6.37
N PHE A 163 4.64 -13.17 6.32
CA PHE A 163 4.70 -12.31 7.50
C PHE A 163 3.50 -12.42 8.45
N TYR A 164 2.30 -12.56 7.89
CA TYR A 164 1.06 -12.70 8.66
C TYR A 164 0.61 -14.16 8.84
N GLY A 165 1.36 -15.12 8.30
CA GLY A 165 0.97 -16.53 8.22
C GLY A 165 -0.32 -16.74 7.40
N GLN A 166 -1.14 -17.70 7.85
CA GLN A 166 -2.38 -18.05 7.16
C GLN A 166 -3.42 -16.92 7.24
N MET A 167 -3.64 -16.25 6.11
CA MET A 167 -4.73 -15.28 5.93
C MET A 167 -6.03 -15.96 5.51
N ARG A 168 -7.17 -15.44 5.98
CA ARG A 168 -8.51 -16.01 5.76
C ARG A 168 -9.48 -15.05 5.07
N ASP A 169 -9.02 -13.87 4.71
CA ASP A 169 -9.82 -12.90 3.96
C ASP A 169 -9.93 -13.27 2.47
N GLY A 170 -10.98 -12.78 1.81
CA GLY A 170 -11.28 -13.11 0.42
C GLY A 170 -10.23 -12.65 -0.59
N VAL A 171 -9.33 -11.75 -0.19
CA VAL A 171 -8.30 -11.14 -1.04
C VAL A 171 -7.00 -11.95 -1.02
N ASN A 172 -6.64 -12.50 0.13
CA ASN A 172 -5.33 -13.10 0.39
C ASN A 172 -5.36 -14.60 0.68
N ALA A 173 -6.54 -15.19 0.94
CA ALA A 173 -6.64 -16.59 1.32
C ALA A 173 -5.96 -17.55 0.32
N GLY A 174 -5.40 -18.64 0.86
CA GLY A 174 -4.82 -19.73 0.07
C GLY A 174 -3.37 -19.53 -0.36
N GLN A 175 -2.71 -18.45 0.07
CA GLN A 175 -1.34 -18.15 -0.31
C GLN A 175 -0.48 -17.62 0.85
N ALA A 176 0.84 -17.75 0.72
CA ALA A 176 1.79 -17.19 1.69
C ALA A 176 1.65 -15.66 1.77
N SER A 177 1.76 -15.14 2.99
CA SER A 177 1.48 -13.75 3.33
C SER A 177 2.67 -12.83 3.15
N ASP A 178 3.34 -12.92 2.01
CA ASP A 178 4.51 -12.11 1.71
C ASP A 178 4.15 -10.62 1.73
N ARG A 179 5.05 -9.82 2.32
CA ARG A 179 4.87 -8.40 2.52
C ARG A 179 6.12 -7.62 2.14
N MET A 180 5.94 -6.61 1.30
CA MET A 180 6.95 -5.58 1.13
C MET A 180 6.69 -4.47 2.14
N VAL A 181 7.67 -4.22 3.00
CA VAL A 181 7.70 -3.06 3.90
C VAL A 181 8.18 -1.86 3.10
N VAL A 182 7.42 -0.78 3.15
CA VAL A 182 7.78 0.49 2.52
C VAL A 182 7.82 1.63 3.54
N SER A 183 8.63 2.63 3.25
CA SER A 183 8.70 3.89 4.00
C SER A 183 8.40 5.07 3.10
N TRP A 184 7.61 6.00 3.62
CA TRP A 184 7.31 7.29 3.04
C TRP A 184 7.87 8.41 3.93
N PRO A 185 8.96 9.09 3.50
CA PRO A 185 9.41 10.33 4.12
C PRO A 185 8.39 11.43 3.85
N LEU A 186 7.84 12.02 4.91
CA LEU A 186 6.72 12.95 4.84
C LEU A 186 7.15 14.41 4.68
N ASP A 187 8.37 14.72 5.11
CA ASP A 187 8.98 16.05 5.13
C ASP A 187 9.93 16.31 3.93
N LYS A 188 9.99 15.37 2.99
CA LYS A 188 10.79 15.47 1.77
C LYS A 188 9.88 15.60 0.54
N PRO A 189 10.36 16.22 -0.54
CA PRO A 189 9.67 16.15 -1.82
C PRO A 189 9.45 14.70 -2.24
N ALA A 190 8.35 14.44 -2.96
CA ALA A 190 8.08 13.14 -3.54
C ALA A 190 9.30 12.67 -4.37
N ARG A 191 9.68 11.40 -4.21
CA ARG A 191 10.79 10.83 -4.97
C ARG A 191 10.46 10.92 -6.46
N SER A 192 11.32 11.55 -7.25
CA SER A 192 11.20 11.55 -8.71
C SER A 192 11.38 10.12 -9.21
N THR A 193 10.41 9.60 -9.94
CA THR A 193 10.51 8.32 -10.63
C THR A 193 11.33 8.55 -11.91
N LEU A 194 12.60 8.16 -11.88
CA LEU A 194 13.58 8.50 -12.91
C LEU A 194 13.65 7.48 -14.06
N ALA A 195 13.10 6.27 -13.89
CA ALA A 195 13.34 5.17 -14.82
C ALA A 195 12.11 4.84 -15.68
N GLU A 196 12.26 4.99 -16.99
CA GLU A 196 11.47 4.25 -17.97
C GLU A 196 12.05 2.83 -18.09
N ALA A 197 11.25 1.85 -18.52
CA ALA A 197 11.71 0.47 -18.69
C ALA A 197 12.71 0.30 -19.86
N ASP A 198 12.96 1.33 -20.65
CA ASP A 198 13.79 1.21 -21.85
C ASP A 198 15.22 0.81 -21.48
N GLY A 199 15.70 -0.28 -22.09
CA GLY A 199 17.00 -0.88 -21.78
C GLY A 199 17.08 -1.67 -20.47
N ALA A 200 15.98 -1.87 -19.73
CA ALA A 200 15.97 -2.76 -18.57
C ALA A 200 16.16 -4.22 -19.00
N PHE A 201 17.01 -4.96 -18.30
CA PHE A 201 17.13 -6.40 -18.49
C PHE A 201 15.96 -7.12 -17.79
N GLU A 202 15.21 -7.92 -18.54
CA GLU A 202 14.07 -8.69 -18.04
C GLU A 202 14.54 -9.86 -17.16
N CYS A 203 14.74 -9.60 -15.87
CA CYS A 203 15.17 -10.61 -14.90
C CYS A 203 14.02 -11.57 -14.54
N LEU A 204 12.80 -11.07 -14.42
CA LEU A 204 11.60 -11.88 -14.26
C LEU A 204 10.56 -11.40 -15.27
N ARG A 205 10.04 -12.34 -16.07
CA ARG A 205 9.02 -12.08 -17.08
C ARG A 205 8.05 -13.25 -17.23
N SER A 206 6.94 -13.03 -17.92
CA SER A 206 6.03 -14.10 -18.30
C SER A 206 6.52 -14.83 -19.56
N ASP A 207 6.31 -16.13 -19.65
CA ASP A 207 6.36 -16.88 -20.90
C ASP A 207 5.03 -16.81 -21.68
N ASP A 208 4.97 -17.52 -22.82
CA ASP A 208 3.79 -17.61 -23.68
C ASP A 208 2.59 -18.31 -23.01
N ASN A 209 2.81 -19.05 -21.92
CA ASN A 209 1.79 -19.76 -21.15
C ASN A 209 1.37 -19.01 -19.87
N GLY A 210 1.97 -17.86 -19.58
CA GLY A 210 1.70 -17.12 -18.33
C GLY A 210 2.59 -17.53 -17.15
N GLU A 211 3.58 -18.40 -17.35
CA GLU A 211 4.49 -18.90 -16.31
C GLU A 211 5.63 -17.92 -16.05
N PRO A 212 6.09 -17.79 -14.79
CA PRO A 212 7.26 -16.97 -14.47
C PRO A 212 8.54 -17.58 -15.03
N LEU A 213 9.29 -16.80 -15.81
CA LEU A 213 10.64 -17.11 -16.26
C LEU A 213 11.64 -16.16 -15.59
N VAL A 214 12.57 -16.76 -14.85
CA VAL A 214 13.69 -16.04 -14.23
C VAL A 214 14.94 -16.19 -15.10
N ALA A 215 15.60 -15.07 -15.38
CA ALA A 215 16.87 -15.01 -16.08
C ALA A 215 17.99 -14.52 -15.14
N GLU A 216 19.19 -15.09 -15.30
CA GLU A 216 20.37 -14.63 -14.59
C GLU A 216 20.76 -13.23 -15.09
N VAL A 217 20.89 -12.28 -14.16
CA VAL A 217 21.22 -10.90 -14.48
C VAL A 217 22.68 -10.78 -14.94
N PRO A 218 22.95 -10.25 -16.14
CA PRO A 218 24.32 -10.00 -16.60
C PRO A 218 25.04 -8.98 -15.71
N LYS A 219 26.35 -9.12 -15.54
CA LYS A 219 27.17 -8.22 -14.71
C LYS A 219 27.16 -6.78 -15.19
N GLU A 220 26.95 -6.57 -16.48
CA GLU A 220 26.91 -5.26 -17.12
C GLU A 220 25.53 -4.59 -17.04
N ALA A 221 24.50 -5.30 -16.56
CA ALA A 221 23.18 -4.72 -16.40
C ALA A 221 23.21 -3.67 -15.28
N SER A 222 22.71 -2.47 -15.57
CA SER A 222 22.54 -1.40 -14.57
C SER A 222 21.08 -1.15 -14.22
N LEU A 223 20.15 -1.75 -14.97
CA LEU A 223 18.71 -1.63 -14.80
C LEU A 223 18.08 -3.00 -15.10
N VAL A 224 17.20 -3.46 -14.20
CA VAL A 224 16.47 -4.73 -14.36
C VAL A 224 14.97 -4.51 -14.13
N SER A 225 14.16 -5.31 -14.83
CA SER A 225 12.73 -5.40 -14.61
C SER A 225 12.34 -6.74 -13.98
N LEU A 226 11.37 -6.69 -13.08
CA LEU A 226 10.68 -7.84 -12.53
C LEU A 226 9.18 -7.69 -12.80
N ASP A 227 8.70 -8.36 -13.84
CA ASP A 227 7.28 -8.41 -14.14
C ASP A 227 6.54 -9.35 -13.19
N PHE A 228 5.23 -9.13 -13.08
CA PHE A 228 4.32 -10.01 -12.37
C PHE A 228 2.89 -9.81 -12.89
N PRO A 229 1.94 -10.70 -12.57
CA PRO A 229 0.58 -10.62 -13.07
C PRO A 229 -0.08 -9.28 -12.72
N SER A 230 -0.73 -8.66 -13.71
CA SER A 230 -1.43 -7.39 -13.53
C SER A 230 -2.64 -7.48 -12.58
N ASP A 231 -3.19 -8.69 -12.43
CA ASP A 231 -4.28 -9.02 -11.53
C ASP A 231 -4.02 -10.36 -10.82
N ILE A 232 -3.17 -10.32 -9.78
CA ILE A 232 -2.88 -11.50 -8.96
C ILE A 232 -4.13 -12.02 -8.22
N GLU A 233 -5.09 -11.15 -7.92
CA GLU A 233 -6.31 -11.49 -7.18
C GLU A 233 -7.21 -12.39 -8.03
N ALA A 234 -7.42 -12.04 -9.30
CA ALA A 234 -8.08 -12.91 -10.26
C ALA A 234 -7.32 -14.23 -10.48
N LEU A 235 -5.98 -14.16 -10.59
CA LEU A 235 -5.11 -15.33 -10.77
C LEU A 235 -5.25 -16.33 -9.62
N ARG A 236 -5.32 -15.86 -8.37
CA ARG A 236 -5.58 -16.70 -7.19
C ARG A 236 -6.87 -17.49 -7.29
N GLY A 237 -7.93 -16.85 -7.79
CA GLY A 237 -9.25 -17.47 -7.91
C GLY A 237 -9.32 -18.55 -9.00
N HIS A 238 -8.56 -18.39 -10.08
CA HIS A 238 -8.64 -19.29 -11.24
C HIS A 238 -7.52 -20.34 -11.30
N ASP A 239 -6.31 -20.02 -10.83
CA ASP A 239 -5.13 -20.91 -10.82
C ASP A 239 -4.21 -20.56 -9.64
N ALA A 240 -4.55 -21.09 -8.46
CA ALA A 240 -3.82 -20.85 -7.23
C ALA A 240 -2.36 -21.35 -7.28
N ASP A 241 -2.09 -22.42 -8.04
CA ASP A 241 -0.75 -22.99 -8.19
C ASP A 241 0.15 -22.05 -9.02
N LEU A 242 -0.38 -21.50 -10.12
CA LEU A 242 0.34 -20.50 -10.91
C LEU A 242 0.57 -19.21 -10.12
N ALA A 243 -0.44 -18.74 -9.38
CA ALA A 243 -0.28 -17.60 -8.47
C ALA A 243 0.81 -17.86 -7.40
N SER A 244 0.95 -19.11 -6.94
CA SER A 244 1.99 -19.50 -5.98
C SER A 244 3.38 -19.46 -6.62
N ARG A 245 3.53 -19.99 -7.84
CA ARG A 245 4.79 -19.93 -8.60
C ARG A 245 5.25 -18.49 -8.84
N TRP A 246 4.33 -17.59 -9.19
CA TRP A 246 4.62 -16.16 -9.33
C TRP A 246 5.12 -15.51 -8.03
N ARG A 247 4.55 -15.87 -6.87
CA ARG A 247 5.03 -15.38 -5.57
C ARG A 247 6.45 -15.82 -5.29
N THR A 248 6.73 -17.11 -5.44
CA THR A 248 8.07 -17.63 -5.23
C THR A 248 9.07 -16.98 -6.18
N ALA A 249 8.73 -16.88 -7.48
CA ALA A 249 9.61 -16.26 -8.46
C ALA A 249 9.90 -14.78 -8.16
N LEU A 250 8.88 -14.00 -7.78
CA LEU A 250 9.06 -12.60 -7.40
C LEU A 250 9.88 -12.47 -6.11
N ARG A 251 9.56 -13.26 -5.08
CA ARG A 251 10.29 -13.29 -3.80
C ARG A 251 11.77 -13.55 -4.04
N ASP A 252 12.09 -14.64 -4.71
CA ASP A 252 13.46 -15.10 -4.91
C ASP A 252 14.25 -14.07 -5.73
N SER A 253 13.67 -13.56 -6.83
CA SER A 253 14.33 -12.58 -7.69
C SER A 253 14.56 -11.25 -6.98
N LEU A 254 13.52 -10.71 -6.31
CA LEU A 254 13.60 -9.41 -5.65
C LEU A 254 14.55 -9.44 -4.44
N THR A 255 14.47 -10.48 -3.61
CA THR A 255 15.34 -10.59 -2.42
C THR A 255 16.80 -10.84 -2.80
N ALA A 256 17.06 -11.64 -3.83
CA ALA A 256 18.42 -11.84 -4.34
C ALA A 256 19.04 -10.54 -4.86
N LEU A 257 18.29 -9.76 -5.65
CA LEU A 257 18.75 -8.47 -6.18
C LEU A 257 19.00 -7.46 -5.06
N VAL A 258 18.08 -7.32 -4.11
CA VAL A 258 18.27 -6.41 -2.97
C VAL A 258 19.47 -6.82 -2.11
N ALA A 259 19.70 -8.12 -1.89
CA ALA A 259 20.85 -8.62 -1.17
C ALA A 259 22.19 -8.35 -1.91
N ASP A 260 22.16 -8.30 -3.24
CA ASP A 260 23.29 -7.94 -4.10
C ASP A 260 23.50 -6.41 -4.21
N GLY A 261 22.64 -5.60 -3.59
CA GLY A 261 22.77 -4.14 -3.51
C GLY A 261 21.92 -3.35 -4.51
N TRP A 262 21.07 -4.02 -5.27
CA TRP A 262 20.11 -3.35 -6.17
C TRP A 262 19.08 -2.56 -5.37
N VAL A 263 18.68 -1.40 -5.90
CA VAL A 263 17.72 -0.50 -5.28
C VAL A 263 16.43 -0.51 -6.09
N LEU A 264 15.31 -0.80 -5.43
CA LEU A 264 13.98 -0.68 -6.03
C LEU A 264 13.62 0.80 -6.23
N ASP A 265 13.41 1.19 -7.49
CA ASP A 265 13.06 2.57 -7.86
C ASP A 265 11.56 2.78 -7.91
N THR A 266 10.87 1.92 -8.65
CA THR A 266 9.46 2.14 -8.95
C THR A 266 8.72 0.87 -9.35
N CYS A 267 7.40 0.97 -9.43
CA CYS A 267 6.52 0.00 -10.05
C CYS A 267 5.76 0.65 -11.20
N LEU A 268 5.81 0.06 -12.39
CA LEU A 268 5.04 0.50 -13.55
C LEU A 268 3.59 0.00 -13.47
N LYS A 269 2.72 0.69 -14.22
CA LYS A 269 1.32 0.29 -14.33
C LYS A 269 1.22 -1.07 -15.00
N GLY A 270 0.49 -2.00 -14.39
CA GLY A 270 0.30 -3.35 -14.92
C GLY A 270 1.19 -4.43 -14.30
N GLY A 271 2.13 -4.04 -13.43
CA GLY A 271 2.89 -5.00 -12.62
C GLY A 271 4.31 -5.25 -13.12
N THR A 272 5.18 -4.25 -13.00
CA THR A 272 6.61 -4.39 -13.27
C THR A 272 7.38 -3.55 -12.27
N TYR A 273 8.26 -4.17 -11.48
CA TYR A 273 9.22 -3.43 -10.65
C TYR A 273 10.47 -3.11 -11.46
N LEU A 274 11.01 -1.91 -11.30
CA LEU A 274 12.31 -1.51 -11.87
C LEU A 274 13.32 -1.30 -10.76
N LEU A 275 14.48 -1.95 -10.89
CA LEU A 275 15.60 -1.82 -9.96
C LEU A 275 16.84 -1.37 -10.71
N HIS A 276 17.61 -0.45 -10.11
CA HIS A 276 18.95 -0.12 -10.59
C HIS A 276 20.01 -0.67 -9.65
N HIS A 277 21.19 -0.95 -10.20
CA HIS A 277 22.37 -1.19 -9.39
C HIS A 277 23.13 0.15 -9.22
N PRO A 278 23.39 0.60 -7.99
CA PRO A 278 24.13 1.84 -7.73
C PRO A 278 25.62 1.77 -8.10
#